data_AF-A0A5W9AR36-F1
#
_entry.id   AF-A0A5W9AR36-F1
#
_cell.length_a   1.000
_cell.length_b   1.000
_cell.length_c   1.000
_cell.angle_alpha   90.00
_cell.angle_beta   90.00
_cell.angle_gamma   90.00
#
_symmetry.space_group_name_H-M   'P 1'
#
loop_
_entity.id
_entity.type
_entity.pdbx_description
1 polymer ?
#
loop_
_entity_poly.entity_id
_entity_poly.type
_entity_poly.pdbx_seq_one_letter_code
_entity_poly.pdbx_strand_id
1 'polypeptide(L)' 'MKRIFLTCAALLFSSQALADECASASTQLEMNRCAAAQYQAADKKLNETYQSAIKRAQPPQRELLQKAQVAWIALRD' A
#
# COMPACT_ATOMS: atom_id res chain seq x y z
N MET A 1 -9.97 -22.30 -24.94
CA MET A 1 -10.58 -21.19 -24.16
C MET A 1 -10.75 -21.51 -22.67
N LYS A 2 -11.29 -22.67 -22.25
CA LYS A 2 -11.42 -23.05 -20.82
C LYS A 2 -10.10 -23.06 -20.00
N ARG A 3 -8.96 -23.40 -20.60
CA ARG A 3 -7.64 -23.45 -19.92
C ARG A 3 -7.04 -22.06 -19.62
N ILE A 4 -7.40 -21.04 -20.41
CA ILE A 4 -6.97 -19.65 -20.19
C ILE A 4 -7.78 -19.02 -19.05
N PHE A 5 -9.07 -19.35 -18.95
CA PHE A 5 -9.91 -18.94 -17.83
C PHE A 5 -9.43 -19.51 -16.47
N LEU A 6 -8.91 -20.75 -16.46
CA LEU A 6 -8.37 -21.38 -15.25
C LEU A 6 -7.06 -20.76 -14.76
N THR A 7 -6.25 -20.18 -15.65
CA THR A 7 -4.95 -19.58 -15.28
C THR A 7 -5.11 -18.15 -14.77
N CYS A 8 -6.06 -17.37 -15.29
CA CYS A 8 -6.36 -16.04 -14.75
C CYS A 8 -6.97 -16.06 -13.34
N ALA A 9 -7.70 -17.11 -12.97
CA ALA A 9 -8.29 -17.22 -11.63
C ALA A 9 -7.25 -17.41 -10.51
N ALA A 10 -6.14 -18.10 -10.79
CA ALA A 10 -5.07 -18.32 -9.80
C ALA A 10 -4.26 -17.06 -9.48
N LEU A 11 -4.17 -16.11 -10.42
CA LEU A 11 -3.44 -14.84 -10.26
C LEU A 11 -4.20 -13.83 -9.39
N LEU A 12 -5.49 -14.01 -9.15
CA LEU A 12 -6.31 -13.09 -8.35
C LEU A 12 -6.30 -13.42 -6.85
N PHE A 13 -5.84 -14.61 -6.45
CA PHE A 13 -5.82 -15.06 -5.05
C PHE A 13 -4.51 -14.77 -4.32
N SER A 14 -3.44 -14.36 -5.01
CA SER A 14 -2.12 -14.14 -4.39
C SER A 14 -2.06 -12.92 -3.47
N SER A 15 -3.05 -12.03 -3.55
CA SER A 15 -3.09 -10.78 -2.79
C SER A 15 -3.62 -10.92 -1.36
N GLN A 16 -4.25 -12.05 -1.01
CA GLN A 16 -4.83 -12.27 0.32
C GLN A 16 -3.87 -12.95 1.30
N ALA A 17 -2.77 -13.53 0.83
CA ALA A 17 -1.87 -14.34 1.66
C ALA A 17 -1.25 -13.56 2.83
N LEU A 18 -0.96 -12.27 2.67
CA LEU A 18 -0.36 -11.46 3.74
C LEU A 18 -1.36 -11.04 4.83
N ALA A 19 -2.65 -10.90 4.48
CA ALA A 19 -3.67 -10.50 5.45
C ALA A 19 -4.07 -11.66 6.37
N ASP A 20 -4.14 -12.87 5.82
CA ASP A 20 -4.50 -14.09 6.54
C ASP A 20 -3.39 -14.54 7.53
N GLU A 21 -2.11 -14.40 7.13
CA GLU A 21 -0.95 -14.65 8.00
C GLU A 21 -0.92 -13.73 9.23
N CYS A 22 -1.41 -12.49 9.12
CA CYS A 22 -1.40 -11.55 10.23
C CYS A 22 -2.61 -11.68 11.17
N ALA A 23 -3.72 -12.25 10.71
CA ALA A 23 -4.88 -12.51 11.55
C ALA A 23 -4.64 -13.65 12.56
N SER A 24 -3.66 -14.52 12.28
CA SER A 24 -3.30 -15.67 13.12
C SER A 24 -2.05 -15.44 13.98
N ALA A 25 -1.43 -14.26 13.92
CA ALA A 25 -0.26 -13.91 14.72
C ALA A 25 -0.55 -14.04 16.22
N SER A 26 0.23 -14.86 16.94
CA SER A 26 -0.03 -15.20 18.35
C SER A 26 1.11 -14.79 19.28
N THR A 27 2.28 -14.48 18.72
CA THR A 27 3.43 -13.97 19.47
C THR A 27 3.71 -12.50 19.17
N GLN A 28 4.35 -11.80 20.10
CA GLN A 28 4.76 -10.40 19.89
C GLN A 28 5.66 -10.23 18.66
N LEU A 29 6.53 -11.21 18.41
CA LEU A 29 7.43 -11.20 17.28
C LEU A 29 6.66 -11.25 15.94
N GLU A 30 5.65 -12.12 15.85
CA GLU A 30 4.77 -12.22 14.69
C GLU A 30 3.95 -10.94 14.51
N MET A 31 3.35 -10.42 15.58
CA MET A 31 2.60 -9.15 15.54
C MET A 31 3.47 -7.99 15.04
N ASN A 32 4.72 -7.89 15.52
CA ASN A 32 5.66 -6.84 15.10
C ASN A 32 6.04 -6.99 13.62
N ARG A 33 6.29 -8.21 13.14
CA ARG A 33 6.58 -8.48 11.72
C ARG A 33 5.39 -8.08 10.84
N CYS A 34 4.19 -8.42 11.28
CA CYS A 34 2.95 -8.05 10.59
C CYS A 34 2.75 -6.54 10.52
N ALA A 35 2.90 -5.84 11.65
CA ALA A 35 2.80 -4.38 11.68
C ALA A 35 3.83 -3.73 10.75
N ALA A 36 5.07 -4.24 10.73
CA ALA A 36 6.11 -3.74 9.83
C ALA A 36 5.77 -3.97 8.35
N ALA A 37 5.30 -5.16 7.98
CA ALA A 37 4.91 -5.47 6.61
C ALA A 37 3.71 -4.62 6.15
N GLN A 38 2.70 -4.46 7.01
CA GLN A 38 1.54 -3.61 6.74
C GLN A 38 1.93 -2.15 6.60
N TYR A 39 2.81 -1.64 7.46
CA TYR A 39 3.36 -0.29 7.37
C TYR A 39 4.07 -0.06 6.03
N GLN A 40 4.96 -0.98 5.62
CA GLN A 40 5.67 -0.87 4.34
C GLN A 40 4.72 -0.89 3.14
N ALA A 41 3.70 -1.75 3.16
CA ALA A 41 2.69 -1.81 2.11
C ALA A 41 1.87 -0.51 2.02
N ALA A 42 1.46 0.04 3.18
CA ALA A 42 0.71 1.28 3.26
C ALA A 42 1.54 2.49 2.78
N ASP A 43 2.80 2.59 3.19
CA ASP A 43 3.72 3.66 2.77
C ASP A 43 3.96 3.63 1.26
N LYS A 44 4.21 2.44 0.71
CA LYS A 44 4.32 2.26 -0.75
C LYS A 44 3.05 2.72 -1.46
N LYS A 45 1.88 2.30 -0.98
CA LYS A 45 0.58 2.68 -1.57
C LYS A 45 0.32 4.18 -1.49
N LEU A 46 0.70 4.81 -0.38
CA LEU A 46 0.60 6.26 -0.20
C LEU A 46 1.44 6.99 -1.24
N ASN A 47 2.71 6.61 -1.40
CA ASN A 47 3.60 7.24 -2.39
C ASN A 47 3.06 7.08 -3.81
N GLU A 48 2.64 5.87 -4.21
CA GLU A 48 2.01 5.63 -5.53
C GLU A 48 0.78 6.52 -5.76
N THR A 49 -0.03 6.70 -4.72
CA THR A 49 -1.24 7.53 -4.76
C THR A 49 -0.89 9.02 -4.87
N TYR A 50 0.09 9.49 -4.09
CA TYR A 50 0.60 10.86 -4.16
C TYR A 50 1.16 11.19 -5.54
N GLN A 51 1.99 10.31 -6.11
CA GLN A 51 2.54 10.47 -7.47
C GLN A 51 1.41 10.57 -8.51
N SER A 52 0.38 9.73 -8.36
CA SER A 52 -0.79 9.76 -9.23
C SER A 52 -1.59 11.07 -9.08
N ALA A 53 -1.71 11.60 -7.86
CA ALA A 53 -2.39 12.86 -7.59
C ALA A 53 -1.63 14.06 -8.18
N ILE A 54 -0.32 14.13 -7.97
CA ILE A 54 0.54 15.20 -8.51
C ILE A 54 0.47 15.26 -10.05
N LYS A 55 0.46 14.10 -10.72
CA LYS A 55 0.33 14.04 -12.18
C LYS A 55 -0.98 14.64 -12.71
N ARG A 56 -2.07 14.55 -11.93
CA ARG A 56 -3.39 15.07 -12.32
C ARG A 56 -3.64 16.51 -11.87
N ALA A 57 -2.86 17.00 -10.90
CA ALA A 57 -3.08 18.30 -10.29
C ALA A 57 -2.65 19.46 -11.20
N GLN A 58 -3.42 20.55 -11.16
CA GLN A 58 -3.08 21.81 -11.82
C GLN A 58 -1.90 22.49 -11.10
N PRO A 59 -1.15 23.41 -11.74
CA PRO A 59 0.08 23.95 -11.17
C PRO A 59 -0.05 24.49 -9.73
N PRO A 60 -1.05 25.32 -9.36
CA PRO A 60 -1.20 25.78 -7.98
C PRO A 60 -1.53 24.65 -6.99
N GLN A 61 -2.27 23.63 -7.43
CA GLN A 61 -2.62 22.47 -6.60
C GLN A 61 -1.42 21.57 -6.36
N ARG A 62 -0.49 21.46 -7.33
CA ARG A 62 0.74 20.67 -7.16
C ARG A 62 1.60 21.21 -6.02
N GLU A 63 1.78 22.53 -5.94
CA GLU A 63 2.54 23.15 -4.85
C GLU A 63 1.88 22.90 -3.48
N LEU A 64 0.56 23.04 -3.40
CA LEU A 64 -0.19 22.76 -2.16
C LEU A 64 -0.09 21.28 -1.76
N LEU A 65 -0.22 20.35 -2.71
CA LEU A 65 -0.09 18.92 -2.45
C LEU A 65 1.33 18.55 -1.99
N GLN A 66 2.36 19.12 -2.60
CA GLN A 66 3.74 18.88 -2.20
C GLN A 66 4.01 19.41 -0.79
N LYS A 67 3.55 20.62 -0.47
CA LYS A 67 3.68 21.20 0.87
C LYS A 67 2.97 20.35 1.92
N ALA A 68 1.76 19.89 1.62
CA ALA A 68 1.00 19.01 2.51
C ALA A 68 1.71 17.67 2.73
N GLN A 69 2.25 17.06 1.67
CA GLN A 69 2.99 15.80 1.77
C GLN A 69 4.25 15.93 2.64
N VAL A 70 5.04 16.99 2.44
CA VAL A 70 6.24 17.23 3.26
C VAL A 70 5.88 17.47 4.73
N ALA A 71 4.84 18.25 5.00
CA ALA A 71 4.37 18.49 6.36
C ALA A 71 3.86 17.19 7.02
N TRP A 72 3.18 16.33 6.28
CA TRP A 72 2.72 15.03 6.77
C TRP A 72 3.90 14.09 7.09
N ILE A 73 4.93 14.04 6.24
CA ILE A 73 6.15 13.25 6.51
C ILE A 73 6.80 13.70 7.82
N ALA A 74 6.97 15.01 8.01
CA ALA A 74 7.57 15.58 9.23
C ALA A 74 6.73 15.37 10.51
N LEU A 75 5.43 15.09 10.38
CA LEU A 75 4.56 14.76 11.51
C LEU A 75 4.59 13.26 11.84
N ARG A 76 4.74 12.41 10.82
CA ARG A 76 4.75 10.95 10.96
C ARG A 76 6.07 10.45 11.54
N ASP A 77 7.19 10.98 11.04
CA ASP A 77 8.55 10.60 11.40
C ASP A 77 9.04 11.35 12.66
#